data_AF-A0A2G5PGG9-F1
#
_entry.id   AF-A0A2G5PGG9-F1
#
_cell.length_a   1.000
_cell.length_b   1.000
_cell.length_c   1.000
_cell.angle_alpha   90.00
_cell.angle_beta   90.00
_cell.angle_gamma   90.00
#
_symmetry.space_group_name_H-M   'P 1'
#
loop_
_entity.id
_entity.type
_entity.pdbx_description
1 polymer ?
#
loop_
_entity_poly.entity_id
_entity_poly.type
_entity_poly.pdbx_seq_one_letter_code
_entity_poly.pdbx_strand_id
1 'polypeptide(L)'
;MMIRSAIAGLSLGAAALVGAGVAAADDPPNCTAADQSGVLAGVTTATSAYLFTHPDVNAFITGLKNLPKDEIRAELRAYGDANPQVRDELRAIRQPIVDFRNRCGGGDNVGLSES
;
A
#
# COMPACT_ATOMS: atom_id res chain seq x y z
N MET A 1 2.86 -41.23 -43.24
CA MET A 1 4.32 -41.37 -43.41
C MET A 1 4.98 -40.90 -42.12
N MET A 2 5.41 -41.82 -41.26
CA MET A 2 6.09 -41.50 -39.99
C MET A 2 7.59 -41.40 -40.24
N ILE A 3 8.24 -40.32 -39.78
CA ILE A 3 9.70 -40.24 -39.70
C ILE A 3 10.10 -39.77 -38.29
N ARG A 4 10.39 -40.76 -37.45
CA ARG A 4 11.55 -40.94 -36.55
C ARG A 4 12.19 -39.71 -35.86
N SER A 5 11.88 -39.60 -34.57
CA SER A 5 12.77 -39.54 -33.39
C SER A 5 14.04 -38.66 -33.34
N ALA A 6 14.07 -37.88 -32.24
CA ALA A 6 15.07 -37.86 -31.15
C ALA A 6 16.23 -36.82 -31.11
N ILE A 7 16.10 -35.95 -30.10
CA ILE A 7 17.02 -35.69 -28.97
C ILE A 7 18.27 -34.78 -29.18
N ALA A 8 18.27 -33.76 -28.32
CA ALA A 8 19.36 -33.04 -27.64
C ALA A 8 20.35 -32.17 -28.42
N GLY A 9 20.38 -30.91 -28.00
CA GLY A 9 21.49 -29.98 -28.18
C GLY A 9 21.27 -28.72 -27.36
N LEU A 10 21.47 -28.81 -26.04
CA LEU A 10 21.67 -27.64 -25.19
C LEU A 10 23.09 -27.15 -25.46
N SER A 11 23.21 -26.05 -26.21
CA SER A 11 24.45 -25.28 -26.30
C SER A 11 24.12 -23.80 -26.14
N LEU A 12 24.56 -23.25 -25.02
CA LEU A 12 24.60 -21.83 -24.71
C LEU A 12 25.25 -21.05 -25.86
N GLY A 13 24.50 -20.15 -26.47
CA GLY A 13 24.97 -19.22 -27.49
C GLY A 13 24.34 -17.86 -27.24
N ALA A 14 25.18 -16.88 -26.90
CA ALA A 14 24.79 -15.52 -26.59
C ALA A 14 23.96 -14.88 -27.70
N ALA A 15 22.71 -14.54 -27.40
CA ALA A 15 21.95 -13.54 -28.15
C ALA A 15 21.95 -12.27 -27.30
N ALA A 16 22.85 -11.35 -27.63
CA ALA A 16 22.82 -9.97 -27.17
C ALA A 16 21.52 -9.32 -27.68
N LEU A 17 20.46 -9.41 -26.88
CA LEU A 17 19.29 -8.57 -27.06
C LEU A 17 19.67 -7.19 -26.52
N VAL A 18 19.98 -6.29 -27.46
CA VAL A 18 20.05 -4.85 -27.22
C VAL A 18 18.64 -4.34 -26.94
N GLY A 19 18.09 -4.71 -25.79
CA GLY A 19 17.09 -3.92 -25.10
C GLY A 19 17.84 -3.18 -24.01
N ALA A 20 17.73 -1.85 -23.98
CA ALA A 20 18.12 -1.10 -22.79
C ALA A 20 17.23 -1.59 -21.65
N GLY A 21 17.67 -2.65 -20.96
CA GLY A 21 17.13 -3.01 -19.67
C GLY A 21 17.33 -1.78 -18.81
N VAL A 22 16.23 -1.11 -18.45
CA VAL A 22 16.23 -0.34 -17.23
C VAL A 22 16.74 -1.32 -16.17
N ALA A 23 17.96 -1.09 -15.70
CA ALA A 23 18.36 -1.68 -14.44
C ALA A 23 17.38 -1.07 -13.44
N ALA A 24 16.28 -1.77 -13.18
CA ALA A 24 15.46 -1.47 -12.02
C ALA A 24 16.44 -1.62 -10.86
N ALA A 25 16.80 -0.49 -10.26
CA ALA A 25 17.52 -0.53 -9.01
C ALA A 25 16.64 -1.36 -8.07
N ASP A 26 17.19 -2.40 -7.46
CA ASP A 26 16.46 -3.15 -6.44
C ASP A 26 15.94 -2.16 -5.40
N ASP A 27 14.67 -2.31 -5.01
CA ASP A 27 14.10 -1.49 -3.95
C ASP A 27 15.01 -1.55 -2.72
N PRO A 28 15.16 -0.44 -1.97
CA PRO A 28 15.80 -0.50 -0.67
C PRO A 28 15.16 -1.62 0.19
N PRO A 29 15.94 -2.29 1.04
CA PRO A 29 15.40 -3.39 1.83
C PRO A 29 14.19 -2.93 2.66
N ASN A 30 13.11 -3.71 2.62
CA ASN A 30 11.81 -3.44 3.25
C ASN A 30 10.99 -2.29 2.63
N CYS A 31 11.20 -1.98 1.33
CA CYS A 31 10.42 -0.98 0.59
C CYS A 31 9.57 -1.60 -0.54
N THR A 32 9.29 -2.91 -0.49
CA THR A 32 8.50 -3.58 -1.52
C THR A 32 6.99 -3.33 -1.36
N ALA A 33 6.20 -3.70 -2.36
CA ALA A 33 4.74 -3.71 -2.27
C ALA A 33 4.21 -4.61 -1.13
N ALA A 34 4.92 -5.70 -0.81
CA ALA A 34 4.56 -6.58 0.31
C ALA A 34 4.76 -5.86 1.65
N ASP A 35 5.85 -5.09 1.79
CA ASP A 35 6.12 -4.29 2.99
C ASP A 35 5.07 -3.19 3.17
N GLN A 36 4.73 -2.47 2.09
CA GLN A 36 3.67 -1.46 2.12
C GLN A 36 2.33 -2.06 2.55
N SER A 37 1.96 -3.20 1.97
CA SER A 37 0.72 -3.92 2.30
C SER A 37 0.69 -4.34 3.77
N GLY A 38 1.82 -4.82 4.30
CA GLY A 38 1.97 -5.16 5.72
C GLY A 38 1.76 -3.95 6.64
N VAL A 39 2.34 -2.79 6.30
CA VAL A 39 2.13 -1.53 7.05
C VAL A 39 0.66 -1.11 7.01
N LEU A 40 0.03 -1.12 5.84
CA LEU A 40 -1.38 -0.77 5.68
C LEU A 40 -2.31 -1.71 6.47
N ALA A 41 -2.03 -3.01 6.43
CA ALA A 41 -2.76 -4.01 7.21
C ALA A 41 -2.64 -3.72 8.72
N GLY A 42 -1.41 -3.46 9.21
CA GLY A 42 -1.18 -3.10 10.61
C GLY A 42 -1.95 -1.86 11.06
N VAL A 43 -1.95 -0.79 10.25
CA VAL A 43 -2.73 0.43 10.53
C VAL A 43 -4.23 0.14 10.52
N THR A 44 -4.71 -0.72 9.63
CA THR A 44 -6.12 -1.11 9.56
C THR A 44 -6.54 -1.89 10.81
N THR A 45 -5.71 -2.83 11.27
CA THR A 45 -5.93 -3.56 12.53
C THR A 45 -5.93 -2.62 13.74
N ALA A 46 -4.97 -1.72 13.84
CA ALA A 46 -4.90 -0.74 14.92
C ALA A 46 -6.12 0.21 14.92
N THR A 47 -6.57 0.64 13.74
CA THR A 47 -7.79 1.44 13.58
C THR A 47 -9.01 0.66 14.07
N SER A 48 -9.15 -0.62 13.68
CA SER A 48 -10.25 -1.47 14.14
C SER A 48 -10.29 -1.56 15.68
N ALA A 49 -9.15 -1.86 16.30
CA ALA A 49 -9.03 -1.91 17.75
C ALA A 49 -9.41 -0.58 18.42
N TYR A 50 -8.94 0.55 17.87
CA TYR A 50 -9.28 1.89 18.35
C TYR A 50 -10.79 2.16 18.29
N LEU A 51 -11.45 1.81 17.17
CA LEU A 51 -12.90 2.04 17.03
C LEU A 51 -13.72 1.17 17.99
N PHE A 52 -13.26 -0.04 18.32
CA PHE A 52 -13.93 -0.85 19.34
C PHE A 52 -13.79 -0.28 20.76
N THR A 53 -12.70 0.45 21.06
CA THR A 53 -12.50 1.11 22.36
C THR A 53 -13.04 2.53 22.42
N HIS A 54 -13.40 3.13 21.28
CA HIS A 54 -13.96 4.47 21.14
C HIS A 54 -15.32 4.41 20.43
N PRO A 55 -16.38 3.95 21.14
CA PRO A 55 -17.69 3.71 20.52
C PRO A 55 -18.35 4.96 19.94
N ASP A 56 -18.05 6.14 20.49
CA ASP A 56 -18.48 7.44 19.98
C ASP A 56 -17.82 7.77 18.64
N VAL A 57 -16.51 7.57 18.52
CA VAL A 57 -15.76 7.75 17.27
C VAL A 57 -16.23 6.74 16.21
N ASN A 58 -16.47 5.49 16.62
CA ASN A 58 -16.99 4.44 15.74
C ASN A 58 -18.39 4.78 15.22
N ALA A 59 -19.29 5.27 16.09
CA ALA A 59 -20.62 5.71 15.69
C ALA A 59 -20.54 6.87 14.69
N PHE A 60 -19.68 7.85 14.94
CA PHE A 60 -19.46 8.97 14.04
C PHE A 60 -18.99 8.49 12.65
N ILE A 61 -17.89 7.72 12.59
CA ILE A 61 -17.33 7.23 11.31
C ILE A 61 -18.32 6.33 10.58
N THR A 62 -19.06 5.47 11.29
CA THR A 62 -20.10 4.62 10.69
C THR A 62 -21.23 5.45 10.08
N GLY A 63 -21.57 6.59 10.68
CA GLY A 63 -22.57 7.53 10.16
C GLY A 63 -22.19 8.14 8.80
N LEU A 64 -20.90 8.18 8.47
CA LEU A 64 -20.39 8.78 7.22
C LEU A 64 -20.56 7.88 5.98
N LYS A 65 -20.94 6.60 6.15
CA LYS A 65 -20.85 5.55 5.10
C LYS A 65 -21.57 5.85 3.77
N ASN A 66 -22.53 6.76 3.77
CA ASN A 66 -23.36 7.10 2.61
C ASN A 66 -23.07 8.50 2.05
N LEU A 67 -22.10 9.24 2.63
CA LEU A 67 -21.77 10.58 2.18
C LEU A 67 -20.80 10.54 0.99
N PRO A 68 -20.84 11.54 0.10
CA PRO A 68 -19.80 11.78 -0.89
C PRO A 68 -18.40 11.90 -0.27
N LYS A 69 -17.36 11.48 -0.98
CA LYS A 69 -15.97 11.44 -0.45
C LYS A 69 -15.46 12.81 0.02
N ASP A 70 -15.86 13.88 -0.65
CA ASP A 70 -15.54 15.25 -0.28
C ASP A 70 -16.23 15.68 1.01
N GLU A 71 -17.51 15.34 1.17
CA GLU A 71 -18.26 15.55 2.43
C GLU A 71 -17.66 14.75 3.59
N ILE A 72 -17.33 13.46 3.39
CA ILE A 72 -16.63 12.63 4.40
C ILE A 72 -15.36 13.33 4.90
N ARG A 73 -14.56 13.89 3.99
CA ARG A 73 -13.32 14.59 4.38
C ARG A 73 -13.60 15.88 5.15
N ALA A 74 -14.67 16.60 4.82
CA ALA A 74 -15.07 17.81 5.54
C ALA A 74 -15.52 17.45 6.97
N GLU A 75 -16.38 16.44 7.11
CA GLU A 75 -16.87 15.96 8.41
C GLU A 75 -15.73 15.45 9.30
N LEU A 76 -14.82 14.63 8.76
CA LEU A 76 -13.65 14.15 9.51
C LEU A 76 -12.74 15.30 10.01
N ARG A 77 -12.60 16.37 9.23
CA ARG A 77 -11.85 17.57 9.65
C ARG A 77 -12.58 18.29 10.79
N ALA A 78 -13.85 18.60 10.60
CA ALA A 78 -14.66 19.28 11.61
C ALA A 78 -14.68 18.50 12.93
N TYR A 79 -14.85 17.18 12.86
CA TYR A 79 -14.78 16.31 14.03
C TYR A 79 -13.40 16.32 14.68
N GLY A 80 -12.31 16.27 13.91
CA GLY A 80 -10.95 16.32 14.45
C GLY A 80 -10.56 17.69 15.04
N ASP A 81 -11.15 18.78 14.56
CA ASP A 81 -10.95 20.12 15.13
C ASP A 81 -11.69 20.27 16.46
N ALA A 82 -12.89 19.70 16.56
CA ALA A 82 -13.65 19.63 17.80
C ALA A 82 -13.07 18.63 18.82
N ASN A 83 -12.39 17.59 18.34
CA ASN A 83 -11.84 16.49 19.16
C ASN A 83 -10.32 16.37 18.95
N PRO A 84 -9.51 17.30 19.46
CA PRO A 84 -8.06 17.33 19.21
C PRO A 84 -7.34 16.07 19.71
N GLN A 85 -7.80 15.48 20.81
CA GLN A 85 -7.27 14.21 21.32
C GLN A 85 -7.49 13.07 20.31
N VAL A 86 -8.72 12.86 19.84
CA VAL A 86 -9.05 11.83 18.84
C VAL A 86 -8.26 12.05 17.55
N ARG A 87 -8.11 13.31 17.12
CA ARG A 87 -7.29 13.65 15.96
C ARG A 87 -5.84 13.20 16.15
N ASP A 88 -5.25 13.46 17.31
CA ASP A 88 -3.85 13.14 17.58
C ASP A 88 -3.64 11.63 17.74
N GLU A 89 -4.60 10.91 18.35
CA GLU A 89 -4.61 9.44 18.43
C GLU A 89 -4.73 8.78 17.05
N LEU A 90 -5.68 9.22 16.21
CA LEU A 90 -5.81 8.71 14.84
C LEU A 90 -4.60 9.07 13.97
N ARG A 91 -3.95 10.22 14.23
CA ARG A 91 -2.68 10.57 13.59
C ARG A 91 -1.56 9.63 14.01
N ALA A 92 -1.50 9.26 15.29
CA ALA A 92 -0.54 8.28 15.82
C ALA A 92 -0.73 6.91 15.16
N ILE A 93 -1.97 6.42 15.06
CA ILE A 93 -2.30 5.16 14.37
C ILE A 93 -1.83 5.14 12.91
N ARG A 94 -1.86 6.30 12.23
CA ARG A 94 -1.45 6.44 10.83
C ARG A 94 0.03 6.74 10.62
N GLN A 95 0.81 7.01 11.67
CA GLN A 95 2.25 7.31 11.54
C GLN A 95 3.03 6.26 10.74
N PRO A 96 2.80 4.94 10.91
CA PRO A 96 3.56 3.94 10.16
C PRO A 96 3.51 4.11 8.64
N ILE A 97 2.38 4.60 8.10
CA ILE A 97 2.25 4.88 6.66
C ILE A 97 3.10 6.09 6.26
N VAL A 98 3.10 7.14 7.09
CA VAL A 98 3.90 8.35 6.87
C VAL A 98 5.39 7.99 6.93
N ASP A 99 5.79 7.23 7.94
CA ASP A 99 7.17 6.78 8.14
C ASP A 99 7.63 5.87 6.99
N PHE A 100 6.78 4.94 6.55
CA PHE A 100 7.06 4.11 5.38
C PHE A 100 7.28 4.97 4.13
N ARG A 101 6.39 5.93 3.84
CA ARG A 101 6.53 6.83 2.70
C ARG A 101 7.79 7.70 2.80
N ASN A 102 8.12 8.21 3.98
CA ASN A 102 9.31 9.02 4.17
C ASN A 102 10.60 8.21 3.94
N ARG A 103 10.57 6.91 4.23
CA ARG A 103 11.69 5.99 4.02
C ARG A 103 11.78 5.45 2.59
N CYS A 104 10.64 5.18 1.96
CA CYS A 104 10.55 4.39 0.72
C CYS A 104 10.00 5.16 -0.49
N GLY A 105 9.47 6.37 -0.33
CA GLY A 105 8.77 7.15 -1.38
C GLY A 105 9.66 7.72 -2.50
N GLY A 106 10.88 7.22 -2.66
CA GLY A 106 11.85 7.63 -3.68
C GLY A 106 11.98 6.68 -4.88
N GLY A 107 11.23 5.58 -4.91
CA GLY A 107 11.19 4.63 -6.03
C GLY A 107 9.75 4.35 -6.42
N ASP A 108 9.30 5.04 -7.45
CA ASP A 108 8.38 4.59 -8.49
C ASP A 108 7.08 3.87 -8.09
N ASN A 109 5.97 4.45 -8.54
CA ASN A 109 4.62 3.91 -8.57
C ASN A 109 4.51 2.61 -9.39
N VAL A 110 5.13 1.52 -8.94
CA VAL A 110 5.01 0.21 -9.57
C VAL A 110 3.89 -0.58 -8.88
N GLY A 111 2.67 -0.44 -9.41
CA GLY A 111 1.79 -1.61 -9.51
C GLY A 111 0.52 -1.68 -8.64
N LEU A 112 0.02 -0.59 -8.06
CA LEU A 112 -1.31 -0.61 -7.40
C LEU A 112 -2.35 0.34 -8.00
N SER A 113 -2.11 0.87 -9.21
CA SER A 113 -3.13 1.62 -9.96
C SER A 113 -4.03 0.75 -10.86
N GLU A 114 -4.05 -0.56 -10.68
CA GLU A 114 -5.01 -1.44 -11.36
C GLU A 114 -5.65 -2.40 -10.35
N SER A 115 -6.78 -1.97 -9.78
CA SER A 115 -7.99 -2.77 -9.50
C SER A 115 -9.13 -1.86 -9.04
#